data_AF-A0A2G6GRW7-F1
#
_entry.id   AF-A0A2G6GRW7-F1
#
_cell.length_a   1.000
_cell.length_b   1.000
_cell.length_c   1.000
_cell.angle_alpha   90.00
_cell.angle_beta   90.00
_cell.angle_gamma   90.00
#
_symmetry.space_group_name_H-M   'P 1'
#
loop_
_entity.id
_entity.type
_entity.pdbx_description
1 polymer ?
#
loop_
_entity_poly.entity_id
_entity_poly.type
_entity_poly.pdbx_seq_one_letter_code
_entity_poly.pdbx_strand_id
1 'polypeptide(L)'
;SPRFNKAVQQQENTKKRKKTTQITRHKQSWMGWLSRVFTPNIQEAACFEMVWKMSGRERKYKQTVYPVFGYILIFMLIYTFKGKEFSLDSLQAGNKYLIFLYFPALLAFSLIINLGFSDNKKSSWLFRAVPIHSVGIVLRGALKAVLFKYFMPVYVIIAAASIYIWGIKVIDDILLALITNVLMTSLYQRYFIYHLPFTTEKGANDMSSNFITGLLIMIGIVIAVGIHYALIHIHYAVAIAIAPLLVLLIVLLKTFNKMSWKNIRS
;
A
#
# COMPACT_ATOMS: atom_id res chain seq x y z
N SER A 1 7.33 47.05 43.53
CA SER A 1 8.42 46.41 42.76
C SER A 1 8.01 46.19 41.30
N PRO A 2 8.62 46.89 40.33
CA PRO A 2 8.18 46.95 38.92
C PRO A 2 8.28 45.63 38.13
N ARG A 3 8.93 44.60 38.68
CA ARG A 3 9.01 43.25 38.09
C ARG A 3 7.72 42.44 38.26
N PHE A 4 6.96 42.68 39.33
CA PHE A 4 5.72 41.93 39.60
C PHE A 4 4.61 42.31 38.61
N ASN A 5 4.42 43.61 38.34
CA ASN A 5 3.45 44.07 37.33
C ASN A 5 3.79 43.58 35.92
N LYS A 6 5.08 43.47 35.57
CA LYS A 6 5.48 42.87 34.29
C LYS A 6 5.13 41.39 34.21
N ALA A 7 5.34 40.62 35.29
CA ALA A 7 5.00 39.20 35.33
C ALA A 7 3.47 38.98 35.25
N VAL A 8 2.67 39.80 35.94
CA VAL A 8 1.20 39.76 35.87
C VAL A 8 0.69 40.15 34.49
N GLN A 9 1.25 41.20 33.86
CA GLN A 9 0.92 41.54 32.47
C GLN A 9 1.32 40.44 31.48
N GLN A 10 2.42 39.72 31.74
CA GLN A 10 2.83 38.57 30.92
C GLN A 10 1.87 37.38 31.10
N GLN A 11 1.33 37.19 32.30
CA GLN A 11 0.28 36.19 32.57
C GLN A 11 -1.09 36.57 31.99
N GLU A 12 -1.46 37.85 32.02
CA GLU A 12 -2.68 38.35 31.37
C GLU A 12 -2.57 38.28 29.84
N ASN A 13 -1.42 38.64 29.28
CA ASN A 13 -1.17 38.52 27.85
C ASN A 13 -1.11 37.06 27.37
N THR A 14 -0.63 36.13 28.20
CA THR A 14 -0.70 34.68 27.87
C THR A 14 -2.11 34.11 28.04
N LYS A 15 -2.92 34.61 28.99
CA LYS A 15 -4.35 34.23 29.13
C LYS A 15 -5.24 34.85 28.04
N LYS A 16 -4.97 36.08 27.58
CA LYS A 16 -5.61 36.67 26.38
C LYS A 16 -5.16 36.00 25.08
N ARG A 17 -3.99 35.36 25.08
CA ARG A 17 -3.56 34.37 24.07
C ARG A 17 -4.10 32.96 24.34
N LYS A 18 -5.28 32.82 24.95
CA LYS A 18 -6.13 31.65 24.69
C LYS A 18 -6.47 31.70 23.21
N LYS A 19 -5.64 31.03 22.40
CA LYS A 19 -5.92 30.70 21.02
C LYS A 19 -7.37 30.23 20.98
N THR A 20 -8.26 31.05 20.41
CA THR A 20 -9.44 30.52 19.76
C THR A 20 -8.92 29.41 18.89
N THR A 21 -9.17 28.16 19.27
CA THR A 21 -8.97 27.01 18.42
C THR A 21 -9.90 27.26 17.26
N GLN A 22 -9.44 28.03 16.27
CA GLN A 22 -10.06 28.05 14.97
C GLN A 22 -10.03 26.59 14.57
N ILE A 23 -11.20 25.95 14.63
CA ILE A 23 -11.45 24.72 13.91
C ILE A 23 -11.28 25.17 12.47
N THR A 24 -10.05 25.12 11.98
CA THR A 24 -9.75 25.25 10.57
C THR A 24 -10.65 24.20 9.93
N ARG A 25 -11.71 24.66 9.27
CA ARG A 25 -12.52 23.82 8.38
C ARG A 25 -11.50 23.14 7.50
N HIS A 26 -11.20 21.87 7.81
CA HIS A 26 -10.21 21.12 7.10
C HIS A 26 -10.76 21.06 5.69
N LYS A 27 -10.19 21.87 4.77
CA LYS A 27 -10.40 21.72 3.31
C LYS A 27 -10.39 20.23 3.09
N GLN A 28 -11.47 19.65 2.56
CA GLN A 28 -11.57 18.21 2.38
C GLN A 28 -10.28 17.76 1.70
N SER A 29 -9.41 17.14 2.48
CA SER A 29 -8.11 16.73 1.97
C SER A 29 -8.41 15.71 0.89
N TRP A 30 -7.69 15.75 -0.24
CA TRP A 30 -7.68 14.67 -1.23
C TRP A 30 -7.77 13.28 -0.57
N MET A 31 -7.04 13.13 0.54
CA MET A 31 -7.00 11.95 1.39
C MET A 31 -8.35 11.57 2.00
N GLY A 32 -9.12 12.54 2.49
CA GLY A 32 -10.44 12.34 3.09
C GLY A 32 -11.55 12.10 2.04
N TRP A 33 -11.33 12.50 0.80
CA TRP A 33 -12.18 12.09 -0.31
C TRP A 33 -11.86 10.65 -0.74
N LEU A 34 -10.58 10.31 -0.92
CA LEU A 34 -10.15 8.92 -1.19
C LEU A 34 -10.66 7.94 -0.13
N SER A 35 -10.55 8.31 1.15
CA SER A 35 -10.99 7.43 2.25
C SER A 35 -12.47 7.08 2.11
N ARG A 36 -13.35 8.06 1.89
CA ARG A 36 -14.80 7.84 1.77
C ARG A 36 -15.21 7.10 0.51
N VAL A 37 -14.52 7.34 -0.61
CA VAL A 37 -14.86 6.67 -1.89
C VAL A 37 -14.45 5.21 -1.86
N PHE A 38 -13.26 4.90 -1.35
CA PHE A 38 -12.71 3.54 -1.40
C PHE A 38 -13.02 2.70 -0.16
N THR A 39 -13.60 3.28 0.89
CA THR A 39 -14.01 2.55 2.09
C THR A 39 -15.50 2.75 2.39
N PRO A 40 -16.32 1.67 2.38
CA PRO A 40 -17.75 1.77 2.64
C PRO A 40 -18.09 2.01 4.11
N ASN A 41 -17.17 1.73 5.04
CA ASN A 41 -17.40 1.85 6.48
C ASN A 41 -16.59 3.02 7.07
N ILE A 42 -17.22 3.82 7.93
CA ILE A 42 -16.58 4.95 8.61
C ILE A 42 -15.38 4.53 9.47
N GLN A 43 -15.42 3.34 10.08
CA GLN A 43 -14.29 2.79 10.84
C GLN A 43 -13.13 2.42 9.92
N GLU A 44 -13.44 1.89 8.73
CA GLU A 44 -12.45 1.57 7.70
C GLU A 44 -11.80 2.85 7.18
N ALA A 45 -12.60 3.90 6.95
CA ALA A 45 -12.14 5.23 6.54
C ALA A 45 -11.21 5.85 7.58
N ALA A 46 -11.57 5.79 8.87
CA ALA A 46 -10.75 6.30 9.96
C ALA A 46 -9.39 5.56 10.04
N CYS A 47 -9.40 4.24 9.90
CA CYS A 47 -8.18 3.43 9.88
C CYS A 47 -7.33 3.74 8.65
N PHE A 48 -7.95 3.88 7.47
CA PHE A 48 -7.28 4.31 6.25
C PHE A 48 -6.57 5.64 6.47
N GLU A 49 -7.27 6.60 7.07
CA GLU A 49 -6.72 7.93 7.28
C GLU A 49 -5.55 7.94 8.28
N MET A 50 -5.69 7.19 9.36
CA MET A 50 -4.63 7.01 10.35
C MET A 50 -3.37 6.43 9.71
N VAL A 51 -3.51 5.31 8.99
CA VAL A 51 -2.38 4.62 8.35
C VAL A 51 -1.75 5.47 7.26
N TRP A 52 -2.54 6.21 6.48
CA TRP A 52 -2.04 7.16 5.50
C TRP A 52 -1.14 8.23 6.14
N LYS A 53 -1.55 8.80 7.28
CA LYS A 53 -0.75 9.80 8.01
C LYS A 53 0.48 9.19 8.66
N MET A 54 0.33 8.07 9.37
CA MET A 54 1.42 7.41 10.08
C MET A 54 2.50 6.90 9.13
N SER A 55 2.12 6.23 8.05
CA SER A 55 3.07 5.73 7.05
C SER A 55 3.96 6.81 6.41
N GLY A 56 3.56 8.09 6.43
CA GLY A 56 4.39 9.21 5.96
C GLY A 56 5.28 9.82 7.05
N ARG A 57 4.93 9.60 8.32
CA ARG A 57 5.61 10.18 9.49
C ARG A 57 6.63 9.21 10.06
N GLU A 58 6.29 7.93 10.17
CA GLU A 58 7.13 6.87 10.73
C GLU A 58 8.43 6.74 9.93
N ARG A 59 9.56 6.96 10.60
CA ARG A 59 10.88 6.95 9.98
C ARG A 59 11.26 5.55 9.50
N LYS A 60 11.14 4.52 10.36
CA LYS A 60 11.42 3.13 10.01
C LYS A 60 10.64 2.64 8.79
N TYR A 61 9.35 3.00 8.70
CA TYR A 61 8.52 2.64 7.55
C TYR A 61 9.04 3.27 6.25
N LYS A 62 9.42 4.55 6.28
CA LYS A 62 10.02 5.20 5.10
C LYS A 62 11.36 4.61 4.72
N GLN A 63 12.20 4.29 5.72
CA GLN A 63 13.53 3.72 5.49
C GLN A 63 13.47 2.36 4.79
N THR A 64 12.41 1.58 5.00
CA THR A 64 12.25 0.27 4.33
C THR A 64 11.51 0.38 2.99
N VAL A 65 10.53 1.28 2.88
CA VAL A 65 9.71 1.41 1.66
C VAL A 65 10.36 2.26 0.59
N TYR A 66 11.04 3.36 0.95
CA TYR A 66 11.51 4.34 -0.03
C TYR A 66 12.61 3.79 -0.96
N PRO A 67 13.57 2.98 -0.48
CA PRO A 67 14.55 2.35 -1.37
C PRO A 67 13.90 1.49 -2.46
N VAL A 68 12.74 0.88 -2.19
CA VAL A 68 12.06 0.00 -3.15
C VAL A 68 11.60 0.75 -4.40
N PHE A 69 11.21 2.02 -4.30
CA PHE A 69 10.92 2.84 -5.49
C PHE A 69 12.15 2.98 -6.40
N GLY A 70 13.32 3.20 -5.80
CA GLY A 70 14.59 3.27 -6.52
C GLY A 70 14.93 1.93 -7.18
N TYR A 71 14.75 0.82 -6.47
CA TYR A 71 14.97 -0.52 -7.03
C TYR A 71 14.06 -0.83 -8.21
N ILE A 72 12.80 -0.40 -8.19
CA ILE A 72 11.88 -0.53 -9.34
C ILE A 72 12.42 0.23 -10.55
N LEU A 73 12.81 1.49 -10.38
CA LEU A 73 13.35 2.28 -11.47
C LEU A 73 14.63 1.68 -12.05
N ILE A 74 15.58 1.32 -11.18
CA ILE A 74 16.86 0.72 -11.59
C ILE A 74 16.62 -0.61 -12.32
N PHE A 75 15.74 -1.47 -11.79
CA PHE A 75 15.41 -2.73 -12.42
C PHE A 75 14.81 -2.54 -13.82
N MET A 76 13.87 -1.59 -13.97
CA MET A 76 13.28 -1.29 -15.28
C MET A 76 14.32 -0.80 -16.28
N LEU A 77 15.25 0.06 -15.86
CA LEU A 77 16.34 0.54 -16.72
C LEU A 77 17.26 -0.62 -17.11
N ILE A 78 17.76 -1.40 -16.13
CA ILE A 78 18.64 -2.54 -16.41
C ILE A 78 17.96 -3.52 -17.37
N TYR A 79 16.70 -3.89 -17.13
CA TYR A 79 16.00 -4.86 -17.96
C TYR A 79 15.74 -4.33 -19.38
N THR A 80 15.53 -3.03 -19.54
CA THR A 80 15.35 -2.37 -20.83
C THR A 80 16.66 -2.28 -21.61
N PHE A 81 17.77 -1.93 -20.95
CA PHE A 81 19.09 -1.75 -21.56
C PHE A 81 19.95 -3.03 -21.57
N LYS A 82 19.41 -4.18 -21.14
CA LYS A 82 20.10 -5.47 -21.18
C LYS A 82 20.15 -6.00 -22.62
N GLY A 83 21.10 -5.51 -23.40
CA GLY A 83 21.37 -5.89 -24.79
C GLY A 83 22.37 -4.92 -25.45
N LYS A 84 23.09 -5.36 -26.49
CA LYS A 84 24.10 -4.53 -27.17
C LYS A 84 23.51 -3.39 -28.01
N GLU A 85 22.22 -3.46 -28.36
CA GLU A 85 21.53 -2.41 -29.10
C GLU A 85 20.13 -2.19 -28.51
N PHE A 86 19.92 -1.01 -27.91
CA PHE A 86 18.59 -0.56 -27.49
C PHE A 86 17.85 -0.10 -28.75
N SER A 87 16.83 -0.86 -29.14
CA SER A 87 15.89 -0.45 -30.19
C SER A 87 14.47 -0.47 -29.62
N LEU A 88 13.73 0.62 -29.84
CA LEU A 88 12.32 0.68 -29.44
C LEU A 88 11.49 -0.36 -30.20
N ASP A 89 11.84 -0.64 -31.45
CA ASP A 89 11.15 -1.63 -32.27
C ASP A 89 11.32 -3.04 -31.69
N SER A 90 12.51 -3.37 -31.17
CA SER A 90 12.77 -4.66 -30.53
C SER A 90 12.08 -4.78 -29.16
N LEU A 91 11.83 -3.66 -28.49
CA LEU A 91 11.07 -3.61 -27.24
C LEU A 91 9.56 -3.81 -27.50
N GLN A 92 9.04 -3.17 -28.55
CA GLN A 92 7.65 -3.25 -28.98
C GLN A 92 7.26 -4.62 -29.53
N ALA A 93 8.19 -5.31 -30.20
CA ALA A 93 7.96 -6.66 -30.72
C ALA A 93 7.81 -7.74 -29.63
N GLY A 94 8.22 -7.47 -28.39
CA GLY A 94 8.21 -8.42 -27.29
C GLY A 94 7.16 -8.15 -26.20
N ASN A 95 6.83 -9.17 -25.42
CA ASN A 95 5.88 -9.09 -24.30
C ASN A 95 6.54 -8.66 -22.97
N LYS A 96 7.60 -7.85 -23.04
CA LYS A 96 8.38 -7.42 -21.85
C LYS A 96 7.57 -6.58 -20.87
N TYR A 97 6.50 -5.93 -21.33
CA TYR A 97 5.58 -5.17 -20.49
C TYR A 97 4.99 -5.99 -19.34
N LEU A 98 4.78 -7.30 -19.52
CA LEU A 98 4.27 -8.17 -18.44
C LEU A 98 5.15 -8.11 -17.20
N ILE A 99 6.47 -8.22 -17.37
CA ILE A 99 7.40 -8.16 -16.24
C ILE A 99 7.30 -6.81 -15.54
N PHE A 100 7.18 -5.73 -16.32
CA PHE A 100 7.03 -4.38 -15.78
C PHE A 100 5.74 -4.19 -14.99
N LEU A 101 4.62 -4.79 -15.45
CA LEU A 101 3.33 -4.69 -14.76
C LEU A 101 3.28 -5.50 -13.46
N TYR A 102 4.04 -6.59 -13.34
CA TYR A 102 4.07 -7.40 -12.11
C TYR A 102 5.17 -7.00 -11.13
N PHE A 103 6.22 -6.30 -11.58
CA PHE A 103 7.32 -5.87 -10.70
C PHE A 103 6.86 -5.03 -9.49
N PRO A 104 5.86 -4.12 -9.61
CA PRO A 104 5.29 -3.39 -8.48
C PRO A 104 4.68 -4.27 -7.37
N ALA A 105 4.40 -5.56 -7.59
CA ALA A 105 3.98 -6.45 -6.51
C ALA A 105 5.03 -6.53 -5.39
N LEU A 106 6.32 -6.40 -5.71
CA LEU A 106 7.38 -6.37 -4.69
C LEU A 106 7.25 -5.14 -3.79
N LEU A 107 6.85 -4.00 -4.35
CA LEU A 107 6.52 -2.82 -3.55
C LEU A 107 5.28 -3.06 -2.70
N ALA A 108 4.20 -3.58 -3.28
CA ALA A 108 2.97 -3.87 -2.54
C ALA A 108 3.22 -4.81 -1.35
N PHE A 109 4.05 -5.83 -1.55
CA PHE A 109 4.51 -6.74 -0.52
C PHE A 109 5.31 -6.01 0.58
N SER A 110 6.31 -5.22 0.19
CA SER A 110 7.14 -4.45 1.13
C SER A 110 6.31 -3.47 1.97
N LEU A 111 5.28 -2.86 1.37
CA LEU A 111 4.37 -1.95 2.07
C LEU A 111 3.61 -2.64 3.21
N ILE A 112 3.24 -3.91 3.02
CA ILE A 112 2.43 -4.68 3.97
C ILE A 112 3.29 -5.33 5.04
N ILE A 113 4.41 -5.96 4.68
CA ILE A 113 5.29 -6.63 5.65
C ILE A 113 5.89 -5.64 6.66
N ASN A 114 6.15 -4.41 6.22
CA ASN A 114 6.69 -3.36 7.08
C ASN A 114 5.63 -2.57 7.83
N LEU A 115 4.34 -2.82 7.56
CA LEU A 115 3.24 -2.01 8.10
C LEU A 115 3.07 -2.15 9.61
N GLY A 116 3.45 -3.31 10.18
CA GLY A 116 3.41 -3.54 11.61
C GLY A 116 4.47 -2.80 12.40
N PHE A 117 5.62 -2.51 11.79
CA PHE A 117 6.79 -2.07 12.54
C PHE A 117 6.71 -0.57 12.89
N SER A 118 6.92 -0.25 14.16
CA SER A 118 7.05 1.13 14.66
C SER A 118 8.30 1.31 15.52
N ASP A 119 8.78 2.55 15.60
CA ASP A 119 9.80 2.98 16.56
C ASP A 119 9.25 3.11 18.00
N ASN A 120 7.93 3.29 18.16
CA ASN A 120 7.31 3.54 19.45
C ASN A 120 6.17 2.56 19.72
N LYS A 121 6.38 1.63 20.66
CA LYS A 121 5.36 0.71 21.20
C LYS A 121 4.10 1.42 21.73
N LYS A 122 4.22 2.73 22.00
CA LYS A 122 3.12 3.62 22.43
C LYS A 122 2.06 3.88 21.35
N SER A 123 2.15 3.35 20.13
CA SER A 123 1.06 3.50 19.15
C SER A 123 -0.06 2.46 19.32
N SER A 124 0.21 1.35 20.02
CA SER A 124 -0.76 0.26 20.24
C SER A 124 -1.94 0.64 21.14
N TRP A 125 -1.79 1.65 22.02
CA TRP A 125 -2.92 2.10 22.86
C TRP A 125 -4.02 2.75 22.02
N LEU A 126 -3.68 3.36 20.87
CA LEU A 126 -4.67 4.04 20.03
C LEU A 126 -5.72 3.07 19.50
N PHE A 127 -5.30 1.86 19.12
CA PHE A 127 -6.23 0.80 18.71
C PHE A 127 -7.01 0.17 19.87
N ARG A 128 -6.48 0.26 21.11
CA ARG A 128 -7.16 -0.23 22.32
C ARG A 128 -8.18 0.77 22.87
N ALA A 129 -7.97 2.07 22.64
CA ALA A 129 -8.85 3.13 23.10
C ALA A 129 -10.05 3.40 22.17
N VAL A 130 -9.97 2.97 20.91
CA VAL A 130 -11.07 3.11 19.94
C VAL A 130 -11.95 1.85 19.99
N PRO A 131 -13.29 1.98 20.05
CA PRO A 131 -14.21 0.84 19.98
C PRO A 131 -14.22 0.25 18.56
N ILE A 132 -13.23 -0.58 18.27
CA ILE A 132 -13.08 -1.24 16.97
C ILE A 132 -13.85 -2.55 17.01
N HIS A 133 -14.95 -2.63 16.24
CA HIS A 133 -15.81 -3.81 16.20
C HIS A 133 -15.13 -5.03 15.57
N SER A 134 -14.24 -4.84 14.59
CA SER A 134 -13.47 -5.94 14.00
C SER A 134 -12.09 -5.50 13.51
N VAL A 135 -11.14 -6.40 13.68
CA VAL A 135 -9.74 -6.23 13.27
C VAL A 135 -9.63 -6.24 11.75
N GLY A 136 -10.49 -7.03 11.10
CA GLY A 136 -10.62 -7.08 9.66
C GLY A 136 -10.80 -5.71 9.03
N ILE A 137 -11.64 -4.87 9.63
CA ILE A 137 -11.89 -3.50 9.18
C ILE A 137 -10.61 -2.65 9.27
N VAL A 138 -9.83 -2.81 10.34
CA VAL A 138 -8.55 -2.10 10.53
C VAL A 138 -7.55 -2.52 9.46
N LEU A 139 -7.33 -3.83 9.29
CA LEU A 139 -6.36 -4.36 8.34
C LEU A 139 -6.72 -4.01 6.90
N ARG A 140 -8.00 -4.04 6.55
CA ARG A 140 -8.50 -3.67 5.22
C ARG A 140 -8.34 -2.16 4.95
N GLY A 141 -8.64 -1.31 5.94
CA GLY A 141 -8.38 0.12 5.85
C GLY A 141 -6.88 0.44 5.69
N ALA A 142 -6.04 -0.28 6.43
CA ALA A 142 -4.59 -0.15 6.38
C ALA A 142 -4.00 -0.56 5.01
N LEU A 143 -4.45 -1.71 4.47
CA LEU A 143 -4.10 -2.21 3.15
C LEU A 143 -4.41 -1.17 2.07
N LYS A 144 -5.66 -0.69 2.06
CA LYS A 144 -6.08 0.32 1.08
C LYS A 144 -5.26 1.60 1.21
N ALA A 145 -4.97 2.06 2.43
CA ALA A 145 -4.19 3.28 2.62
C ALA A 145 -2.81 3.20 1.99
N VAL A 146 -2.07 2.11 2.22
CA VAL A 146 -0.73 1.96 1.64
C VAL A 146 -0.78 1.70 0.14
N LEU A 147 -1.76 0.93 -0.35
CA LEU A 147 -1.94 0.69 -1.78
C LEU A 147 -2.23 2.00 -2.53
N PHE A 148 -3.19 2.81 -2.07
CA PHE A 148 -3.52 4.07 -2.73
C PHE A 148 -2.43 5.13 -2.59
N LYS A 149 -1.69 5.14 -1.48
CA LYS A 149 -0.64 6.16 -1.25
C LYS A 149 0.64 5.89 -2.03
N TYR A 150 1.06 4.63 -2.11
CA TYR A 150 2.40 4.27 -2.57
C TYR A 150 2.39 3.39 -3.80
N PHE A 151 1.55 2.35 -3.83
CA PHE A 151 1.51 1.41 -4.97
C PHE A 151 0.83 2.01 -6.19
N MET A 152 -0.37 2.59 -6.04
CA MET A 152 -1.17 3.13 -7.15
C MET A 152 -0.42 4.20 -7.96
N PRO A 153 0.24 5.21 -7.36
CA PRO A 153 0.98 6.20 -8.14
C PRO A 153 2.09 5.58 -9.00
N VAL A 154 2.84 4.61 -8.45
CA VAL A 154 3.88 3.90 -9.20
C VAL A 154 3.29 3.06 -10.31
N TYR A 155 2.22 2.32 -10.01
CA TYR A 155 1.55 1.48 -10.98
C TYR A 155 1.01 2.28 -12.16
N VAL A 156 0.41 3.46 -11.90
CA VAL A 156 -0.10 4.37 -12.93
C VAL A 156 1.03 4.87 -13.84
N ILE A 157 2.19 5.23 -13.28
CA ILE A 157 3.35 5.65 -14.07
C ILE A 157 3.82 4.53 -14.99
N ILE A 158 3.90 3.31 -14.46
CA ILE A 158 4.31 2.12 -15.23
C ILE A 158 3.28 1.79 -16.31
N ALA A 159 1.99 1.81 -15.98
CA ALA A 159 0.91 1.59 -16.92
C ALA A 159 0.92 2.62 -18.05
N ALA A 160 1.12 3.90 -17.73
CA ALA A 160 1.24 4.97 -18.72
C ALA A 160 2.45 4.74 -19.65
N ALA A 161 3.61 4.36 -19.10
CA ALA A 161 4.78 4.01 -19.90
C ALA A 161 4.52 2.77 -20.79
N SER A 162 3.79 1.77 -20.28
CA SER A 162 3.39 0.59 -21.06
C SER A 162 2.45 0.94 -22.21
N ILE A 163 1.45 1.80 -21.99
CA ILE A 163 0.56 2.28 -23.05
C ILE A 163 1.33 3.09 -24.08
N TYR A 164 2.27 3.94 -23.65
CA TYR A 164 3.08 4.75 -24.54
C TYR A 164 3.96 3.89 -25.48
N ILE A 165 4.55 2.80 -24.97
CA ILE A 165 5.47 1.95 -25.73
C ILE A 165 4.70 0.90 -26.56
N TRP A 166 3.77 0.14 -25.96
CA TRP A 166 3.08 -0.99 -26.62
C TRP A 166 1.69 -0.62 -27.18
N GLY A 167 1.23 0.61 -26.96
CA GLY A 167 -0.06 1.10 -27.43
C GLY A 167 -1.24 0.72 -26.54
N ILE A 168 -2.45 1.10 -26.94
CA ILE A 168 -3.67 0.88 -26.16
C ILE A 168 -4.07 -0.60 -26.02
N LYS A 169 -3.48 -1.49 -26.85
CA LYS A 169 -3.78 -2.93 -26.87
C LYS A 169 -3.47 -3.61 -25.53
N VAL A 170 -2.52 -3.10 -24.75
CA VAL A 170 -2.13 -3.69 -23.46
C VAL A 170 -3.04 -3.28 -22.29
N ILE A 171 -4.15 -2.58 -22.54
CA ILE A 171 -5.02 -2.08 -21.45
C ILE A 171 -5.66 -3.20 -20.64
N ASP A 172 -6.04 -4.29 -21.30
CA ASP A 172 -6.59 -5.47 -20.64
C ASP A 172 -5.52 -6.15 -19.78
N ASP A 173 -4.28 -6.23 -20.27
CA ASP A 173 -3.13 -6.77 -19.52
C ASP A 173 -2.81 -5.90 -18.30
N ILE A 174 -2.86 -4.57 -18.44
CA ILE A 174 -2.69 -3.62 -17.33
C ILE A 174 -3.77 -3.85 -16.28
N LEU A 175 -5.03 -3.95 -16.68
CA LEU A 175 -6.13 -4.14 -15.74
C LEU A 175 -6.03 -5.49 -15.03
N LEU A 176 -5.74 -6.57 -15.76
CA LEU A 176 -5.58 -7.91 -15.21
C LEU A 176 -4.39 -7.97 -14.22
N ALA A 177 -3.25 -7.39 -14.59
CA ALA A 177 -2.06 -7.34 -13.73
C ALA A 177 -2.32 -6.50 -12.47
N LEU A 178 -3.02 -5.36 -12.57
CA LEU A 178 -3.40 -4.54 -11.43
C LEU A 178 -4.24 -5.34 -10.42
N ILE A 179 -5.30 -6.01 -10.90
CA ILE A 179 -6.18 -6.81 -10.04
C ILE A 179 -5.39 -7.96 -9.42
N THR A 180 -4.53 -8.62 -10.19
CA THR A 180 -3.69 -9.73 -9.70
C THR A 180 -2.72 -9.26 -8.60
N ASN A 181 -2.03 -8.13 -8.79
CA ASN A 181 -1.12 -7.57 -7.79
C ASN A 181 -1.84 -7.23 -6.48
N VAL A 182 -3.02 -6.60 -6.57
CA VAL A 182 -3.83 -6.26 -5.39
C VAL A 182 -4.37 -7.53 -4.72
N LEU A 183 -4.81 -8.52 -5.50
CA LEU A 183 -5.28 -9.81 -5.00
C LEU A 183 -4.17 -10.55 -4.24
N MET A 184 -2.99 -10.70 -4.85
CA MET A 184 -1.83 -11.35 -4.22
C MET A 184 -1.43 -10.65 -2.92
N THR A 185 -1.39 -9.31 -2.92
CA THR A 185 -1.06 -8.53 -1.72
C THR A 185 -2.12 -8.71 -0.62
N SER A 186 -3.39 -8.80 -1.01
CA SER A 186 -4.51 -9.04 -0.08
C SER A 186 -4.47 -10.44 0.51
N LEU A 187 -4.17 -11.47 -0.30
CA LEU A 187 -3.98 -12.84 0.15
C LEU A 187 -2.80 -12.91 1.12
N TYR A 188 -1.71 -12.25 0.76
CA TYR A 188 -0.53 -12.19 1.59
C TYR A 188 -0.84 -11.62 2.98
N GLN A 189 -1.47 -10.45 3.05
CA GLN A 189 -1.86 -9.88 4.34
C GLN A 189 -2.79 -10.81 5.13
N ARG A 190 -3.73 -11.47 4.45
CA ARG A 190 -4.72 -12.35 5.10
C ARG A 190 -4.07 -13.54 5.80
N TYR A 191 -3.07 -14.17 5.18
CA TYR A 191 -2.51 -15.43 5.65
C TYR A 191 -1.23 -15.28 6.46
N PHE A 192 -0.51 -14.17 6.33
CA PHE A 192 0.82 -14.01 6.93
C PHE A 192 0.93 -12.82 7.89
N ILE A 193 0.01 -11.85 7.83
CA ILE A 193 0.07 -10.65 8.68
C ILE A 193 -1.01 -10.70 9.75
N TYR A 194 -0.57 -10.96 10.99
CA TYR A 194 -1.42 -11.07 12.17
C TYR A 194 -1.14 -9.99 13.22
N HIS A 195 -0.57 -8.85 12.81
CA HIS A 195 -0.27 -7.72 13.68
C HIS A 195 -1.00 -6.46 13.20
N LEU A 196 -1.30 -5.56 14.14
CA LEU A 196 -1.90 -4.27 13.82
C LEU A 196 -0.86 -3.32 13.19
N PRO A 197 -1.31 -2.33 12.39
CA PRO A 197 -0.40 -1.35 11.81
C PRO A 197 0.36 -0.58 12.91
N PHE A 198 1.67 -0.48 12.79
CA PHE A 198 2.55 0.30 13.68
C PHE A 198 2.48 -0.07 15.17
N THR A 199 2.33 -1.35 15.49
CA THR A 199 2.26 -1.82 16.89
C THR A 199 3.42 -2.70 17.35
N THR A 200 4.25 -3.20 16.43
CA THR A 200 5.31 -4.18 16.72
C THR A 200 6.70 -3.58 16.55
N GLU A 201 7.67 -4.14 17.28
CA GLU A 201 9.09 -3.90 17.07
C GLU A 201 9.66 -5.02 16.20
N LYS A 202 10.68 -4.71 15.40
CA LYS A 202 11.31 -5.68 14.48
C LYS A 202 12.34 -6.52 15.24
N GLY A 203 12.10 -7.82 15.36
CA GLY A 203 12.99 -8.78 16.01
C GLY A 203 13.79 -9.65 15.03
N ALA A 204 14.72 -10.47 15.56
CA ALA A 204 15.53 -11.39 14.75
C ALA A 204 14.70 -12.47 14.05
N ASN A 205 13.66 -12.99 14.71
CA ASN A 205 12.74 -14.00 14.15
C ASN A 205 11.89 -13.45 12.99
N ASP A 206 11.70 -12.14 12.92
CA ASP A 206 10.98 -11.51 11.80
C ASP A 206 11.81 -11.56 10.52
N MET A 207 13.15 -11.57 10.62
CA MET A 207 14.02 -11.60 9.43
C MET A 207 13.91 -12.93 8.67
N SER A 208 13.92 -14.07 9.38
CA SER A 208 13.80 -15.40 8.77
C SER A 208 12.41 -15.66 8.21
N SER A 209 11.35 -15.28 8.95
CA SER A 209 9.97 -15.38 8.48
C SER A 209 9.73 -14.52 7.24
N ASN A 210 10.22 -13.28 7.24
CA ASN A 210 10.09 -12.38 6.11
C ASN A 210 10.86 -12.87 4.87
N PHE A 211 11.98 -13.57 5.04
CA PHE A 211 12.73 -14.16 3.93
C PHE A 211 11.95 -15.28 3.23
N ILE A 212 11.47 -16.28 3.98
CA ILE A 212 10.66 -17.39 3.42
C ILE A 212 9.43 -16.83 2.70
N THR A 213 8.80 -15.86 3.36
CA THR A 213 7.61 -15.21 2.84
C THR A 213 7.90 -14.36 1.58
N GLY A 214 9.08 -13.72 1.53
CA GLY A 214 9.61 -13.04 0.35
C GLY A 214 9.87 -13.99 -0.82
N LEU A 215 10.32 -15.22 -0.55
CA LEU A 215 10.48 -16.25 -1.57
C LEU A 215 9.11 -16.70 -2.14
N LEU A 216 8.12 -16.89 -1.26
CA LEU A 216 6.76 -17.27 -1.67
C LEU A 216 6.11 -16.20 -2.56
N ILE A 217 6.27 -14.91 -2.25
CA ILE A 217 5.73 -13.85 -3.12
C ILE A 217 6.44 -13.84 -4.48
N MET A 218 7.76 -14.08 -4.54
CA MET A 218 8.49 -14.15 -5.81
C MET A 218 8.01 -15.32 -6.67
N ILE A 219 7.84 -16.51 -6.08
CA ILE A 219 7.27 -17.67 -6.78
C ILE A 219 5.87 -17.35 -7.28
N GLY A 220 5.04 -16.72 -6.43
CA GLY A 220 3.70 -16.28 -6.80
C GLY A 220 3.70 -15.31 -7.99
N ILE A 221 4.66 -14.37 -8.05
CA ILE A 221 4.80 -13.43 -9.17
C ILE A 221 5.17 -14.17 -10.45
N VAL A 222 6.13 -15.11 -10.39
CA VAL A 222 6.54 -15.91 -11.56
C VAL A 222 5.36 -16.73 -12.10
N ILE A 223 4.59 -17.37 -11.21
CA ILE A 223 3.38 -18.11 -11.59
C ILE A 223 2.36 -17.17 -12.23
N ALA A 224 2.11 -16.01 -11.63
CA ALA A 224 1.15 -15.04 -12.15
C ALA A 224 1.55 -14.52 -13.53
N VAL A 225 2.83 -14.19 -13.73
CA VAL A 225 3.36 -13.79 -15.05
C VAL A 225 3.25 -14.94 -16.05
N GLY A 226 3.57 -16.17 -15.65
CA GLY A 226 3.47 -17.35 -16.52
C GLY A 226 2.03 -17.63 -16.98
N ILE A 227 1.06 -17.55 -16.05
CA ILE A 227 -0.36 -17.68 -16.37
C ILE A 227 -0.80 -16.56 -17.32
N HIS A 228 -0.44 -15.31 -17.03
CA HIS A 228 -0.79 -14.17 -17.88
C HIS A 228 -0.19 -14.31 -19.29
N TYR A 229 1.07 -14.71 -19.37
CA TYR A 229 1.73 -14.98 -20.65
C TYR A 229 1.01 -16.07 -21.45
N ALA A 230 0.56 -17.15 -20.80
CA ALA A 230 -0.24 -18.18 -21.46
C ALA A 230 -1.59 -17.65 -21.95
N LEU A 231 -2.24 -16.75 -21.20
CA LEU A 231 -3.52 -16.13 -21.59
C LEU A 231 -3.40 -15.22 -22.81
N ILE A 232 -2.28 -14.55 -23.02
CA ILE A 232 -2.07 -13.67 -24.19
C ILE A 232 -2.12 -14.45 -25.51
N HIS A 233 -1.78 -15.74 -25.49
CA HIS A 233 -1.84 -16.60 -26.69
C HIS A 233 -3.26 -17.06 -27.05
N ILE A 234 -4.25 -16.80 -26.20
CA ILE A 234 -5.65 -17.18 -26.41
C ILE A 234 -6.48 -15.93 -26.64
N HIS A 235 -7.17 -15.86 -27.78
CA HIS A 235 -7.97 -14.70 -28.17
C HIS A 235 -9.03 -14.37 -27.11
N TYR A 236 -9.11 -13.10 -26.69
CA TYR A 236 -9.96 -12.58 -25.60
C TYR A 236 -9.77 -13.17 -24.18
N ALA A 237 -8.82 -14.09 -23.96
CA ALA A 237 -8.72 -14.76 -22.66
C ALA A 237 -8.32 -13.80 -21.52
N VAL A 238 -7.44 -12.82 -21.79
CA VAL A 238 -7.06 -11.78 -20.82
C VAL A 238 -8.30 -10.99 -20.37
N ALA A 239 -9.10 -10.50 -21.33
CA ALA A 239 -10.32 -9.74 -21.04
C ALA A 239 -11.34 -10.58 -20.25
N ILE A 240 -11.54 -11.84 -20.62
CA ILE A 240 -12.45 -12.75 -19.91
C ILE A 240 -11.96 -13.04 -18.49
N ALA A 241 -10.63 -13.15 -18.28
CA ALA A 241 -10.04 -13.45 -16.97
C ALA A 241 -10.21 -12.30 -15.95
N ILE A 242 -10.44 -11.06 -16.39
CA ILE A 242 -10.60 -9.89 -15.51
C ILE A 242 -11.80 -10.06 -14.58
N ALA A 243 -12.96 -10.46 -15.11
CA ALA A 243 -14.20 -10.58 -14.34
C ALA A 243 -14.09 -11.58 -13.16
N PRO A 244 -13.68 -12.84 -13.34
CA PRO A 244 -13.54 -13.78 -12.23
C PRO A 244 -12.46 -13.35 -11.22
N LEU A 245 -11.35 -12.76 -11.66
CA LEU A 245 -10.30 -12.28 -10.76
C LEU A 245 -10.79 -11.09 -9.91
N LEU A 246 -11.59 -10.20 -10.50
CA LEU A 246 -12.22 -9.08 -9.79
C LEU A 246 -13.21 -9.60 -8.74
N VAL A 247 -14.05 -10.58 -9.10
CA VAL A 247 -14.98 -11.23 -8.16
C VAL A 247 -14.20 -11.87 -7.00
N LEU A 248 -13.12 -12.61 -7.30
CA LEU A 248 -12.26 -13.21 -6.29
C LEU A 248 -11.67 -12.17 -5.33
N LEU A 249 -11.18 -11.04 -5.86
CA LEU A 249 -10.68 -9.92 -5.06
C LEU A 249 -11.77 -9.34 -4.16
N ILE A 250 -12.97 -9.08 -4.68
CA ILE A 250 -14.08 -8.54 -3.90
C ILE A 250 -14.49 -9.51 -2.78
N VAL A 251 -14.60 -10.80 -3.09
CA VAL A 251 -14.92 -11.86 -2.11
C VAL A 251 -13.84 -11.91 -1.03
N LEU A 252 -12.56 -11.92 -1.41
CA LEU A 252 -11.45 -11.92 -0.47
C LEU A 252 -11.52 -10.69 0.45
N LEU A 253 -11.69 -9.48 -0.09
CA LEU A 253 -11.81 -8.27 0.72
C LEU A 253 -13.01 -8.30 1.67
N LYS A 254 -14.11 -8.97 1.30
CA LYS A 254 -15.25 -9.20 2.22
C LYS A 254 -14.89 -10.20 3.33
N THR A 255 -14.07 -11.22 3.07
CA THR A 255 -13.67 -12.20 4.10
C THR A 255 -12.84 -11.58 5.23
N PHE A 256 -12.18 -10.45 5.00
CA PHE A 256 -11.47 -9.72 6.07
C PHE A 256 -12.41 -9.39 7.24
N ASN A 257 -13.68 -9.07 6.99
CA ASN A 257 -14.67 -8.75 8.03
C ASN A 257 -14.89 -9.91 9.04
N LYS A 258 -14.55 -11.15 8.68
CA LYS A 258 -14.65 -12.33 9.55
C LYS A 258 -13.43 -12.50 10.46
N MET A 259 -12.40 -11.67 10.35
CA MET A 259 -11.21 -11.76 11.19
C MET A 259 -11.49 -11.23 12.60
N SER A 260 -11.44 -12.11 13.59
CA SER A 260 -11.65 -11.78 15.00
C SER A 260 -10.32 -11.58 15.74
N TRP A 261 -10.35 -10.81 16.83
CA TRP A 261 -9.23 -10.50 17.72
C TRP A 261 -8.46 -11.72 18.23
N LYS A 262 -9.11 -12.90 18.30
CA LYS A 262 -8.49 -14.17 18.72
C LYS A 262 -7.30 -14.60 17.86
N ASN A 263 -7.20 -14.10 16.62
CA ASN A 263 -6.16 -14.50 15.66
C ASN A 263 -4.96 -13.54 15.65
N ILE A 264 -4.96 -12.47 16.45
CA ILE A 264 -3.86 -11.49 16.49
C ILE A 264 -2.90 -11.86 17.60
N ARG A 265 -1.60 -11.87 17.28
CA ARG A 265 -0.55 -11.95 18.29
C ARG A 265 -0.26 -10.54 18.78
N SER A 266 -0.46 -10.30 20.08
CA SER A 266 -0.16 -9.02 20.75
C SER A 266 1.32 -8.88 21.10
#